data_AF-A0A961HTE0-F1
#
_entry.id   AF-A0A961HTE0-F1
#
_cell.length_a   1.000
_cell.length_b   1.000
_cell.length_c   1.000
_cell.angle_alpha   90.00
_cell.angle_beta   90.00
_cell.angle_gamma   90.00
#
_symmetry.space_group_name_H-M   'P 1'
#
loop_
_entity.id
_entity.type
_entity.pdbx_description
1 polymer ?
#
loop_
_entity_poly.entity_id
_entity_poly.type
_entity_poly.pdbx_seq_one_letter_code
_entity_poly.pdbx_strand_id
1 'polypeptide(L)' 'MKKLSVAIITFNEERNIAACIESCLPIADEILILDSHSTDDTRK' A
#
# COMPACT_ATOMS: atom_id res chain seq x y z
N MET A 1 -7.82 16.54 -15.56
CA MET A 1 -7.59 15.10 -15.36
C MET A 1 -8.43 14.62 -14.18
N LYS A 2 -8.91 13.38 -14.21
CA LYS A 2 -9.54 12.75 -13.03
C LYS A 2 -8.45 12.27 -12.09
N LYS A 3 -8.66 12.40 -10.78
CA LYS A 3 -7.75 11.86 -9.76
C LYS A 3 -8.01 10.36 -9.54
N LEU A 4 -6.96 9.58 -9.30
CA LEU A 4 -7.02 8.17 -8.95
C LEU A 4 -6.52 7.94 -7.52
N SER A 5 -7.39 7.40 -6.66
CA SER A 5 -7.01 6.91 -5.33
C SER A 5 -6.90 5.39 -5.36
N VAL A 6 -5.82 4.84 -4.79
CA VAL A 6 -5.60 3.40 -4.62
C VAL A 6 -5.71 3.06 -3.14
N ALA A 7 -6.56 2.08 -2.80
CA ALA A 7 -6.67 1.56 -1.44
C ALA A 7 -6.03 0.17 -1.39
N ILE A 8 -5.07 -0.02 -0.46
CA ILE A 8 -4.36 -1.27 -0.23
C ILE A 8 -4.71 -1.75 1.17
N ILE A 9 -5.28 -2.94 1.27
CA ILE A 9 -5.49 -3.62 2.56
C ILE A 9 -4.38 -4.65 2.71
N THR A 10 -3.74 -4.68 3.87
CA THR A 10 -2.57 -5.53 4.11
C THR A 10 -2.62 -6.23 5.47
N PHE A 11 -1.95 -7.39 5.57
CA PHE A 11 -1.74 -8.17 6.80
C PHE A 11 -0.51 -9.06 6.64
N ASN A 12 0.54 -8.79 7.41
CA ASN A 12 1.82 -9.50 7.37
C ASN A 12 2.47 -9.59 5.97
N GLU A 13 2.61 -8.43 5.31
CA GLU A 13 3.18 -8.29 3.96
C GLU A 13 4.54 -7.56 3.96
N GLU A 14 5.38 -7.74 4.99
CA GLU A 14 6.70 -7.08 5.11
C GLU A 14 7.58 -7.26 3.86
N ARG A 15 7.38 -8.35 3.11
CA ARG A 15 8.18 -8.69 1.91
C ARG A 15 7.67 -8.06 0.63
N ASN A 16 6.39 -7.67 0.57
CA ASN A 16 5.73 -7.29 -0.68
C ASN A 16 5.16 -5.86 -0.65
N ILE A 17 4.86 -5.33 0.55
CA ILE A 17 4.14 -4.06 0.68
C ILE A 17 4.87 -2.89 -0.01
N ALA A 18 6.21 -2.84 0.11
CA ALA A 18 7.02 -1.82 -0.55
C ALA A 18 6.91 -1.88 -2.08
N ALA A 19 7.13 -3.06 -2.68
CA ALA A 19 7.03 -3.25 -4.12
C ALA A 19 5.61 -3.00 -4.65
N CYS A 20 4.58 -3.35 -3.86
CA CYS A 20 3.19 -3.06 -4.18
C CYS A 20 2.94 -1.54 -4.26
N ILE A 21 3.35 -0.79 -3.23
CA ILE A 21 3.23 0.68 -3.20
C ILE A 21 3.97 1.29 -4.39
N GLU A 22 5.22 0.87 -4.63
CA GLU A 22 6.05 1.35 -5.75
C GLU A 22 5.37 1.15 -7.11
N SER A 23 4.69 0.02 -7.30
CA SER A 23 3.96 -0.28 -8.55
C SER A 23 2.75 0.64 -8.78
N CYS A 24 2.18 1.20 -7.71
CA CYS A 24 1.02 2.09 -7.78
C CYS A 24 1.41 3.57 -7.98
N LEU A 25 2.62 3.98 -7.56
CA LEU A 25 3.08 5.37 -7.65
C LEU A 25 2.95 6.02 -9.05
N PRO A 26 3.20 5.33 -10.18
CA PRO A 26 3.11 5.96 -11.50
C PRO A 26 1.69 6.32 -11.94
N ILE A 27 0.66 5.77 -11.29
CA ILE A 27 -0.74 5.91 -11.72
C ILE A 27 -1.65 6.54 -10.67
N ALA A 28 -1.25 6.54 -9.39
CA ALA A 28 -2.08 7.00 -8.28
C ALA A 28 -1.72 8.43 -7.85
N ASP A 29 -2.73 9.25 -7.61
CA ASP A 29 -2.58 10.56 -6.95
C ASP A 29 -2.56 10.42 -5.42
N GLU A 30 -3.15 9.35 -4.90
CA GLU A 30 -3.29 9.05 -3.48
C GLU A 30 -3.23 7.54 -3.25
N ILE A 31 -2.51 7.10 -2.23
CA ILE A 31 -2.45 5.70 -1.80
C ILE A 31 -2.84 5.63 -0.31
N LEU A 32 -3.93 4.91 -0.02
CA LEU A 32 -4.43 4.65 1.33
C LEU A 32 -4.09 3.22 1.72
N ILE A 33 -3.34 3.05 2.81
CA ILE A 33 -2.97 1.72 3.32
C ILE A 33 -3.77 1.44 4.58
N LEU A 34 -4.55 0.35 4.57
CA LEU A 34 -5.26 -0.18 5.72
C LEU A 34 -4.56 -1.46 6.19
N ASP A 35 -3.81 -1.34 7.27
CA ASP A 35 -3.16 -2.48 7.90
C ASP A 35 -4.09 -3.18 8.90
N SER A 36 -4.28 -4.49 8.71
CA SER A 36 -5.19 -5.34 9.50
C SER A 36 -4.52 -5.88 10.77
N HIS A 37 -3.78 -5.01 11.48
CA HIS A 37 -3.00 -5.36 12.68
C HIS A 37 -1.88 -6.38 12.43
N SER A 38 -1.02 -6.10 11.45
CA SER A 38 0.17 -6.92 11.19
C SER A 38 1.05 -7.07 12.44
N THR A 39 1.61 -8.26 12.60
CA THR A 39 2.52 -8.64 13.68
C THR A 39 3.99 -8.66 13.24
N ASP A 40 4.25 -8.40 11.97
CA ASP A 40 5.56 -8.34 11.35
C ASP A 40 5.96 -6.87 11.03
N ASP A 41 6.99 -6.69 10.20
CA ASP A 41 7.52 -5.38 9.88
C ASP A 41 6.77 -4.64 8.76
N THR A 42 5.52 -5.02 8.45
CA THR A 42 4.68 -4.37 7.41
C THR A 42 4.55 -2.84 7.58
N ARG A 43 4.62 -2.31 8.82
CA ARG A 43 4.42 -0.88 9.12
C ARG A 43 5.71 -0.07 9.27
N LYS A 44 6.90 -0.69 9.15
CA LYS A 44 8.18 0.00 9.34
C LYS A 44 8.61 0.75 8.08
#